data_AF-A0A818HJU3-F1
#
_entry.id   AF-A0A818HJU3-F1
#
_cell.length_a   1.000
_cell.length_b   1.000
_cell.length_c   1.000
_cell.angle_alpha   90.00
_cell.angle_beta   90.00
_cell.angle_gamma   90.00
#
_symmetry.space_group_name_H-M   'P 1'
#
loop_
_entity.id
_entity.type
_entity.pdbx_description
1 polymer ?
#
loop_
_entity_poly.entity_id
_entity_poly.type
_entity_poly.pdbx_seq_one_letter_code
_entity_poly.pdbx_strand_id
1 'polypeptide(L)'
;MDWWYFFISIYFATVTADIGQVHTLNVQQDERVRLECTLTSKQDAEEAMWMRIRPPYNPDVLTYRDNVVYAPDRIELEQHRLSSSMTTNGTYVDTYFLTLTILHPTIDDEGRYICSKHRTIFAEYDLFIIIPPQFTDDQNFIQQRSIIEGSNLQLSCSAHGRPQPSITWFYRTNNDKHIVLGDGADCLDKTCEMNWINFTRDNPTLIECIADNKKSSRISKVFNIDVLYPPTIKTNVRTLIGSKNIEVFIECLSIANPPPSIIWFDDNRQEIADHRLYTIKYENQSSILSFLISLAENSKVNYYCQSNNSIGIIEKLINISDFIQFESKSTTIRLPTVSLSNKSKSSKSNRTRSRTTTTTTTVLTTTIASLNNSISCYPNIPFLFIFIICNFLKNTLYCTV
;
A
#
# COMPACT_ATOMS: atom_id res chain seq x y z
N MET A 1 -18.80 -9.67 44.06
CA MET A 1 -18.47 -11.09 43.93
C MET A 1 -18.76 -11.44 42.51
N ASP A 2 -17.74 -11.71 41.69
CA ASP A 2 -17.83 -12.62 40.56
C ASP A 2 -16.41 -12.86 40.04
N TRP A 3 -15.88 -14.00 40.45
CA TRP A 3 -14.58 -14.51 40.09
C TRP A 3 -14.70 -15.14 38.71
N TRP A 4 -14.16 -14.48 37.68
CA TRP A 4 -13.91 -15.12 36.40
C TRP A 4 -12.66 -15.99 36.55
N TYR A 5 -12.88 -17.29 36.76
CA TYR A 5 -11.84 -18.30 36.68
C TYR A 5 -11.28 -18.32 35.26
N PHE A 6 -10.03 -17.90 35.12
CA PHE A 6 -9.17 -18.31 34.01
C PHE A 6 -9.02 -19.83 34.08
N PHE A 7 -9.78 -20.57 33.27
CA PHE A 7 -9.38 -21.91 32.89
C PHE A 7 -8.17 -21.76 31.97
N ILE A 8 -6.97 -21.79 32.55
CA ILE A 8 -5.77 -22.14 31.80
C ILE A 8 -5.94 -23.62 31.47
N SER A 9 -6.51 -23.91 30.30
CA SER A 9 -6.33 -25.22 29.67
C SER A 9 -4.85 -25.35 29.38
N ILE A 10 -4.12 -25.93 30.31
CA ILE A 10 -2.70 -26.20 30.09
C ILE A 10 -2.64 -27.38 29.13
N TYR A 11 -2.59 -27.09 27.83
CA TYR A 11 -2.38 -28.08 26.78
C TYR A 11 -1.08 -28.84 27.10
N PHE A 12 -1.18 -30.15 27.23
CA PHE A 12 -0.02 -31.02 27.28
C PHE A 12 0.28 -31.48 25.86
N ALA A 13 1.53 -31.37 25.43
CA ALA A 13 2.01 -32.24 24.37
C ALA A 13 2.19 -33.64 25.00
N THR A 14 1.15 -34.47 24.97
CA THR A 14 1.22 -35.88 25.37
C THR A 14 1.42 -36.74 24.13
N VAL A 15 2.44 -37.59 24.12
CA VAL A 15 2.66 -38.56 23.05
C VAL A 15 2.96 -39.93 23.65
N THR A 16 2.08 -40.89 23.40
CA THR A 16 2.31 -42.31 23.66
C THR A 16 3.19 -42.90 22.57
N ALA A 17 4.36 -43.43 22.91
CA ALA A 17 5.23 -44.10 21.94
C ALA A 17 4.93 -45.60 21.86
N ASP A 18 4.91 -46.11 20.63
CA ASP A 18 4.89 -47.55 20.34
C ASP A 18 6.31 -48.14 20.41
N ILE A 19 6.40 -49.40 20.81
CA ILE A 19 7.67 -50.13 20.92
C ILE A 19 8.35 -50.20 19.54
N GLY A 20 9.59 -49.71 19.45
CA GLY A 20 10.42 -49.76 18.24
C GLY A 20 10.22 -48.60 17.26
N GLN A 21 9.42 -47.59 17.61
CA GLN A 21 9.33 -46.33 16.85
C GLN A 21 9.94 -45.16 17.63
N VAL A 22 10.64 -44.29 16.91
CA VAL A 22 11.15 -43.03 17.46
C VAL A 22 10.16 -41.92 17.17
N HIS A 23 9.65 -41.28 18.22
CA HIS A 23 8.67 -40.19 18.12
C HIS A 23 9.35 -38.83 18.13
N THR A 24 9.12 -38.00 17.12
CA THR A 24 9.69 -36.64 17.07
C THR A 24 8.76 -35.64 17.75
N LEU A 25 9.27 -34.96 18.78
CA LEU A 25 8.54 -33.95 19.55
C LEU A 25 9.13 -32.57 19.31
N ASN A 26 8.24 -31.63 19.03
CA ASN A 26 8.52 -30.24 18.75
C ASN A 26 7.88 -29.44 19.89
N VAL A 27 8.69 -29.00 20.86
CA VAL A 27 8.20 -28.40 22.11
C VAL A 27 8.69 -26.97 22.19
N GLN A 28 7.79 -26.03 22.47
CA GLN A 28 8.20 -24.65 22.64
C GLN A 28 9.01 -24.48 23.92
N GLN A 29 10.02 -23.60 23.91
CA GLN A 29 10.79 -23.31 25.12
C GLN A 29 9.87 -22.90 26.28
N ASP A 30 10.19 -23.38 27.47
CA ASP A 30 9.43 -23.18 28.72
C ASP A 30 8.02 -23.81 28.75
N GLU A 31 7.55 -24.42 27.66
CA GLU A 31 6.32 -25.20 27.65
C GLU A 31 6.59 -26.64 28.12
N ARG A 32 5.95 -27.03 29.23
CA ARG A 32 6.10 -28.36 29.80
C ARG A 32 5.84 -29.48 28.78
N VAL A 33 6.62 -30.55 28.85
CA VAL A 33 6.47 -31.75 28.00
C VAL A 33 6.37 -33.01 28.85
N ARG A 34 5.48 -33.92 28.44
CA ARG A 34 5.21 -35.22 29.10
C ARG A 34 5.56 -36.36 28.14
N LEU A 35 6.54 -37.18 28.50
CA LEU A 35 6.94 -38.38 27.76
C LEU A 35 6.35 -39.62 28.43
N GLU A 36 5.78 -40.53 27.66
CA GLU A 36 4.98 -41.65 28.19
C GLU A 36 5.57 -42.99 27.77
N CYS A 37 5.65 -43.93 28.70
CA CYS A 37 6.25 -45.23 28.44
C CYS A 37 5.40 -46.32 29.07
N THR A 38 5.00 -47.29 28.27
CA THR A 38 4.33 -48.49 28.78
C THR A 38 5.27 -49.67 28.67
N LEU A 39 5.54 -50.35 29.79
CA LEU A 39 6.41 -51.52 29.82
C LEU A 39 5.79 -52.66 30.60
N THR A 40 6.16 -53.87 30.20
CA THR A 40 5.73 -55.12 30.83
C THR A 40 6.92 -55.78 31.50
N SER A 41 6.72 -56.22 32.74
CA SER A 41 7.78 -56.73 33.61
C SER A 41 7.31 -57.94 34.40
N LYS A 42 8.14 -58.96 34.53
CA LYS A 42 7.93 -60.02 35.53
C LYS A 42 8.07 -59.43 36.94
N GLN A 43 7.31 -59.94 37.91
CA GLN A 43 7.52 -59.61 39.33
C GLN A 43 8.96 -59.96 39.72
N ASP A 44 9.62 -59.06 40.48
CA ASP A 44 11.05 -59.09 40.88
C ASP A 44 12.10 -58.71 39.81
N ALA A 45 11.71 -58.09 38.70
CA ALA A 45 12.67 -57.60 37.71
C ALA A 45 12.91 -56.08 37.83
N GLU A 46 14.19 -55.68 37.75
CA GLU A 46 14.74 -54.31 37.87
C GLU A 46 13.85 -53.17 37.34
N GLU A 47 13.93 -52.03 38.02
CA GLU A 47 13.14 -50.82 37.74
C GLU A 47 13.60 -50.15 36.43
N ALA A 48 12.64 -49.67 35.65
CA ALA A 48 12.91 -49.00 34.39
C ALA A 48 13.49 -47.59 34.60
N MET A 49 14.17 -47.09 33.58
CA MET A 49 14.87 -45.81 33.64
C MET A 49 14.63 -44.97 32.40
N TRP A 50 14.61 -43.66 32.61
CA TRP A 50 14.73 -42.67 31.56
C TRP A 50 16.17 -42.22 31.42
N MET A 51 16.65 -42.20 30.18
CA MET A 51 17.95 -41.66 29.83
C MET A 51 17.84 -40.71 28.65
N ARG A 52 18.71 -39.70 28.60
CA ARG A 52 18.82 -38.75 27.50
C ARG A 52 20.18 -38.87 26.82
N ILE A 53 20.17 -39.05 25.51
CA ILE A 53 21.38 -39.12 24.68
C ILE A 53 21.53 -37.79 23.93
N ARG A 54 22.68 -37.13 24.11
CA ARG A 54 23.04 -35.87 23.44
C ARG A 54 24.42 -36.03 22.79
N PRO A 55 24.54 -36.50 21.54
CA PRO A 55 25.85 -36.57 20.88
C PRO A 55 26.49 -35.18 20.85
N PRO A 56 27.78 -34.99 21.22
CA PRO A 56 28.83 -35.98 21.51
C PRO A 56 28.98 -36.41 22.99
N TYR A 57 28.08 -35.97 23.88
CA TYR A 57 28.14 -36.23 25.32
C TYR A 57 27.68 -37.64 25.70
N ASN A 58 28.07 -38.07 26.90
CA ASN A 58 27.60 -39.30 27.51
C ASN A 58 26.07 -39.23 27.76
N PRO A 59 25.38 -40.39 27.82
CA PRO A 59 23.97 -40.42 28.18
C PRO A 59 23.77 -39.90 29.60
N ASP A 60 22.85 -38.96 29.77
CA ASP A 60 22.39 -38.50 31.07
C ASP A 60 21.34 -39.51 31.59
N VAL A 61 21.62 -40.15 32.72
CA VAL A 61 20.59 -40.95 33.42
C VAL A 61 19.69 -39.98 34.17
N LEU A 62 18.44 -39.83 33.71
CA LEU A 62 17.49 -38.88 34.28
C LEU A 62 16.79 -39.46 35.49
N THR A 63 16.40 -40.74 35.41
CA THR A 63 15.72 -41.43 36.50
C THR A 63 16.34 -42.79 36.78
N TYR A 64 16.28 -43.20 38.05
CA TYR A 64 16.67 -44.52 38.48
C TYR A 64 15.87 -44.90 39.73
N ARG A 65 15.28 -46.10 39.70
CA ARG A 65 14.54 -46.69 40.81
C ARG A 65 13.55 -45.73 41.51
N ASP A 66 12.57 -45.24 40.76
CA ASP A 66 11.57 -44.25 41.19
C ASP A 66 12.10 -42.86 41.60
N ASN A 67 13.41 -42.59 41.45
CA ASN A 67 14.01 -41.30 41.79
C ASN A 67 14.47 -40.55 40.55
N VAL A 68 14.35 -39.23 40.60
CA VAL A 68 14.98 -38.33 39.62
C VAL A 68 16.43 -38.09 40.05
N VAL A 69 17.38 -38.44 39.18
CA VAL A 69 18.82 -38.39 39.45
C VAL A 69 19.46 -37.13 38.87
N TYR A 70 18.91 -36.61 37.77
CA TYR A 70 19.40 -35.42 37.08
C TYR A 70 18.33 -34.32 37.05
N ALA A 71 18.73 -33.08 37.36
CA ALA A 71 17.85 -31.90 37.37
C ALA A 71 16.49 -32.13 38.10
N PRO A 72 16.50 -32.58 39.37
CA PRO A 72 15.29 -32.98 40.12
C PRO A 72 14.26 -31.86 40.29
N ASP A 73 14.70 -30.60 40.29
CA ASP A 73 13.79 -29.44 40.42
C ASP A 73 13.03 -29.12 39.12
N ARG A 74 13.41 -29.71 37.99
CA ARG A 74 12.78 -29.46 36.67
C ARG A 74 12.16 -30.70 36.03
N ILE A 75 12.44 -31.88 36.58
CA ILE A 75 12.00 -33.17 36.05
C ILE A 75 11.14 -33.87 37.10
N GLU A 76 9.96 -34.32 36.68
CA GLU A 76 9.03 -35.10 37.51
C GLU A 76 8.86 -36.50 36.91
N LEU A 77 8.75 -37.50 37.78
CA LEU A 77 8.53 -38.90 37.42
C LEU A 77 7.23 -39.39 38.06
N GLU A 78 6.33 -39.93 37.26
CA GLU A 78 5.13 -40.63 37.73
C GLU A 78 5.15 -42.09 37.25
N GLN A 79 4.76 -43.03 38.11
CA GLN A 79 4.67 -44.44 37.78
C GLN A 79 3.37 -45.04 38.31
N HIS A 80 2.64 -45.72 37.42
CA HIS A 80 1.36 -46.37 37.73
C HIS A 80 1.34 -47.80 37.20
N ARG A 81 0.94 -48.76 38.04
CA ARG A 81 0.68 -50.13 37.58
C ARG A 81 -0.68 -50.18 36.89
N LEU A 82 -0.72 -50.55 35.62
CA LEU A 82 -1.93 -50.67 34.80
C LEU A 82 -2.63 -52.02 34.98
N SER A 83 -1.86 -53.12 34.97
CA SER A 83 -2.43 -54.47 35.03
C SER A 83 -1.42 -55.49 35.56
N SER A 84 -1.93 -56.62 36.05
CA SER A 84 -1.15 -57.80 36.46
C SER A 84 -1.77 -59.02 35.79
N SER A 85 -0.99 -59.76 35.02
CA SER A 85 -1.45 -60.93 34.27
C SER A 85 -0.59 -62.14 34.56
N MET A 86 -1.21 -63.32 34.69
CA MET A 86 -0.49 -64.58 34.90
C MET A 86 -0.25 -65.25 33.55
N THR A 87 1.01 -65.52 33.25
CA THR A 87 1.42 -66.29 32.06
C THR A 87 1.03 -67.77 32.20
N THR A 88 0.99 -68.49 31.08
CA THR A 88 0.71 -69.94 31.02
C THR A 88 1.65 -70.79 31.88
N ASN A 89 2.83 -70.26 32.19
CA ASN A 89 3.86 -70.94 32.97
C ASN A 89 3.82 -70.56 34.46
N GLY A 90 2.75 -69.89 34.92
CA GLY A 90 2.56 -69.49 36.31
C GLY A 90 3.36 -68.25 36.76
N THR A 91 4.03 -67.54 35.83
CA THR A 91 4.74 -66.30 36.16
C THR A 91 3.83 -65.09 36.03
N TYR A 92 3.83 -64.20 37.02
CA TYR A 92 3.10 -62.93 36.97
C TYR A 92 3.88 -61.87 36.20
N VAL A 93 3.19 -61.16 35.32
CA VAL A 93 3.69 -60.05 34.52
C VAL A 93 2.83 -58.83 34.81
N ASP A 94 3.46 -57.80 35.37
CA ASP A 94 2.90 -56.50 35.63
C ASP A 94 3.15 -55.56 34.44
N THR A 95 2.15 -54.77 34.08
CA THR A 95 2.27 -53.68 33.10
C THR A 95 2.31 -52.36 33.85
N TYR A 96 3.34 -51.55 33.59
CA TYR A 96 3.54 -50.24 34.19
C TYR A 96 3.43 -49.15 33.14
N PHE A 97 2.87 -48.01 33.54
CA PHE A 97 2.85 -46.75 32.83
C PHE A 97 3.77 -45.78 33.55
N LEU A 98 4.82 -45.35 32.88
CA LEU A 98 5.83 -44.42 33.38
C LEU A 98 5.71 -43.12 32.60
N THR A 99 5.84 -42.01 33.31
CA THR A 99 5.82 -40.69 32.72
C THR A 99 7.04 -39.90 33.17
N LEU A 100 7.75 -39.30 32.22
CA LEU A 100 8.77 -38.28 32.49
C LEU A 100 8.22 -36.92 32.07
N THR A 101 8.10 -35.99 33.02
CA THR A 101 7.67 -34.61 32.73
C THR A 101 8.85 -33.66 32.89
N ILE A 102 9.06 -32.78 31.91
CA ILE A 102 10.03 -31.68 31.98
C ILE A 102 9.23 -30.38 32.09
N LEU A 103 9.41 -29.64 33.20
CA LEU A 103 8.58 -28.48 33.53
C LEU A 103 8.93 -27.23 32.71
N HIS A 104 10.23 -26.94 32.60
CA HIS A 104 10.76 -25.76 31.92
C HIS A 104 11.87 -26.19 30.96
N PRO A 105 11.52 -26.76 29.80
CA PRO A 105 12.50 -27.26 28.85
C PRO A 105 13.26 -26.11 28.18
N THR A 106 14.57 -26.30 28.07
CA THR A 106 15.52 -25.37 27.46
C THR A 106 16.24 -26.05 26.30
N ILE A 107 17.00 -25.29 25.51
CA ILE A 107 17.79 -25.84 24.39
C ILE A 107 18.68 -27.02 24.83
N ASP A 108 19.20 -26.99 26.06
CA ASP A 108 20.06 -28.06 26.59
C ASP A 108 19.33 -29.37 26.86
N ASP A 109 18.00 -29.32 26.89
CA ASP A 109 17.12 -30.46 27.05
C ASP A 109 16.79 -31.16 25.72
N GLU A 110 17.24 -30.63 24.58
CA GLU A 110 17.15 -31.35 23.31
C GLU A 110 17.95 -32.65 23.34
N GLY A 111 17.47 -33.65 22.61
CA GLY A 111 18.14 -34.92 22.44
C GLY A 111 17.19 -36.10 22.37
N ARG A 112 17.76 -37.30 22.38
CA ARG A 112 16.99 -38.54 22.34
C ARG A 112 16.70 -39.05 23.74
N TYR A 113 15.43 -39.13 24.10
CA TYR A 113 14.96 -39.68 25.36
C TYR A 113 14.56 -41.13 25.15
N ILE A 114 15.08 -42.01 26.00
CA ILE A 114 14.85 -43.45 25.92
C ILE A 114 14.30 -43.92 27.25
N CYS A 115 13.10 -44.50 27.21
CA CYS A 115 12.60 -45.33 28.28
C CYS A 115 13.07 -46.75 28.05
N SER A 116 13.92 -47.24 28.94
CA SER A 116 14.46 -48.60 28.82
C SER A 116 14.39 -49.34 30.14
N LYS A 117 14.34 -50.66 30.02
CA LYS A 117 14.59 -51.57 31.11
C LYS A 117 15.68 -52.53 30.67
N HIS A 118 16.80 -52.49 31.39
CA HIS A 118 17.98 -53.30 31.09
C HIS A 118 18.48 -53.03 29.65
N ARG A 119 18.36 -54.00 28.73
CA ARG A 119 18.72 -53.83 27.31
C ARG A 119 17.52 -53.65 26.39
N THR A 120 16.31 -53.59 26.94
CA THR A 120 15.07 -53.48 26.17
C THR A 120 14.58 -52.04 26.19
N ILE A 121 14.38 -51.48 25.01
CA ILE A 121 13.83 -50.13 24.82
C ILE A 121 12.32 -50.25 24.64
N PHE A 122 11.56 -49.43 25.36
CA PHE A 122 10.09 -49.42 25.33
C PHE A 122 9.53 -48.16 24.67
N ALA A 123 10.26 -47.05 24.74
CA ALA A 123 9.90 -45.81 24.06
C ALA A 123 11.16 -45.01 23.69
N GLU A 124 11.12 -44.37 22.53
CA GLU A 124 12.16 -43.44 22.06
C GLU A 124 11.52 -42.14 21.58
N TYR A 125 12.07 -41.01 22.02
CA TYR A 125 11.63 -39.67 21.62
C TYR A 125 12.81 -38.83 21.18
N ASP A 126 12.72 -38.22 20.01
CA ASP A 126 13.63 -37.14 19.59
C ASP A 126 12.97 -35.80 19.95
N LEU A 127 13.45 -35.17 21.01
CA LEU A 127 12.94 -33.89 21.50
C LEU A 127 13.71 -32.72 20.89
N PHE A 128 12.99 -31.83 20.21
CA PHE A 128 13.48 -30.58 19.65
C PHE A 128 12.80 -29.39 20.32
N ILE A 129 13.60 -28.38 20.69
CA ILE A 129 13.10 -27.17 21.34
C ILE A 129 12.93 -26.07 20.31
N ILE A 130 11.72 -25.53 20.26
CA ILE A 130 11.32 -24.46 19.36
C ILE A 130 11.35 -23.15 20.12
N ILE A 131 12.00 -22.16 19.52
CA ILE A 131 11.94 -20.78 19.98
C ILE A 131 11.19 -20.01 18.89
N PRO A 132 10.00 -19.46 19.20
CA PRO A 132 9.22 -18.71 18.24
C PRO A 132 10.03 -17.56 17.62
N PRO A 133 9.78 -17.20 16.34
CA PRO A 133 10.39 -16.03 15.75
C PRO A 133 10.11 -14.77 16.59
N GLN A 134 11.14 -13.95 16.78
CA GLN A 134 11.06 -12.64 17.41
C GLN A 134 11.91 -11.64 16.62
N PHE A 135 11.39 -10.44 16.37
CA PHE A 135 12.18 -9.38 15.74
C PHE A 135 13.25 -8.88 16.72
N THR A 136 14.43 -8.54 16.18
CA THR A 136 15.58 -8.07 16.98
C THR A 136 15.38 -6.65 17.48
N ASP A 137 14.57 -5.86 16.76
CA ASP A 137 14.26 -4.48 17.14
C ASP A 137 12.97 -4.47 17.98
N ASP A 138 13.03 -3.90 19.18
CA ASP A 138 11.88 -3.71 20.09
C ASP A 138 10.87 -2.65 19.61
N GLN A 139 10.95 -2.22 18.34
CA GLN A 139 10.21 -1.08 17.81
C GLN A 139 9.09 -1.56 16.88
N ASN A 140 7.86 -1.37 17.35
CA ASN A 140 6.58 -1.32 16.62
C ASN A 140 6.46 -2.18 15.36
N PHE A 141 5.46 -3.07 15.35
CA PHE A 141 5.04 -3.84 14.18
C PHE A 141 4.67 -2.99 12.95
N ILE A 142 4.55 -1.66 13.10
CA ILE A 142 4.34 -0.70 12.02
C ILE A 142 5.43 0.39 12.10
N GLN A 143 6.21 0.55 11.03
CA GLN A 143 7.25 1.57 10.90
C GLN A 143 6.94 2.53 9.75
N GLN A 144 6.90 3.82 10.04
CA GLN A 144 6.74 4.86 9.02
C GLN A 144 8.10 5.25 8.43
N ARG A 145 8.20 5.36 7.12
CA ARG A 145 9.40 5.79 6.40
C ARG A 145 9.02 6.79 5.31
N SER A 146 9.59 7.99 5.34
CA SER A 146 9.41 8.97 4.27
C SER A 146 10.62 8.97 3.34
N ILE A 147 10.38 8.96 2.03
CA ILE A 147 11.41 9.00 1.00
C ILE A 147 11.03 9.98 -0.11
N ILE A 148 12.01 10.52 -0.84
CA ILE A 148 11.76 11.38 -2.00
C ILE A 148 11.47 10.50 -3.22
N GLU A 149 10.51 10.89 -4.05
CA GLU A 149 10.19 10.19 -5.29
C GLU A 149 11.41 10.01 -6.19
N GLY A 150 11.58 8.78 -6.68
CA GLY A 150 12.70 8.35 -7.50
C GLY A 150 13.97 7.99 -6.71
N SER A 151 13.96 8.12 -5.38
CA SER A 151 15.05 7.61 -4.54
C SER A 151 14.99 6.09 -4.37
N ASN A 152 16.09 5.51 -3.89
CA ASN A 152 16.15 4.09 -3.58
C ASN A 152 15.61 3.85 -2.17
N LEU A 153 14.70 2.89 -2.03
CA LEU A 153 14.18 2.44 -0.74
C LEU A 153 15.00 1.24 -0.24
N GLN A 154 15.58 1.37 0.95
CA GLN A 154 16.25 0.29 1.67
C GLN A 154 15.51 0.00 2.97
N LEU A 155 15.06 -1.24 3.13
CA LEU A 155 14.41 -1.73 4.34
C LEU A 155 15.22 -2.89 4.92
N SER A 156 15.24 -3.00 6.24
CA SER A 156 15.89 -4.10 6.94
C SER A 156 14.94 -4.76 7.92
N CYS A 157 15.02 -6.09 7.97
CA CYS A 157 14.22 -6.91 8.86
C CYS A 157 15.13 -7.98 9.47
N SER A 158 15.18 -8.04 10.81
CA SER A 158 16.04 -8.98 11.53
C SER A 158 15.23 -9.77 12.54
N ALA A 159 15.25 -11.10 12.43
CA ALA A 159 14.52 -11.99 13.33
C ALA A 159 15.40 -13.13 13.82
N HIS A 160 15.16 -13.54 15.07
CA HIS A 160 15.80 -14.70 15.68
C HIS A 160 14.74 -15.71 16.11
N GLY A 161 15.15 -16.96 16.28
CA GLY A 161 14.27 -18.07 16.65
C GLY A 161 15.00 -19.40 16.43
N ARG A 162 14.35 -20.49 16.83
CA ARG A 162 14.85 -21.85 16.66
C ARG A 162 13.72 -22.74 16.13
N PRO A 163 13.87 -23.39 14.96
CA PRO A 163 14.94 -23.19 13.97
C PRO A 163 15.08 -21.73 13.53
N GLN A 164 16.22 -21.36 12.94
CA GLN A 164 16.45 -19.99 12.47
C GLN A 164 15.34 -19.59 11.47
N PRO A 165 14.59 -18.51 11.71
CA PRO A 165 13.50 -18.11 10.84
C PRO A 165 14.00 -17.64 9.47
N SER A 166 13.28 -18.01 8.41
CA SER A 166 13.38 -17.40 7.09
C SER A 166 12.58 -16.10 7.06
N ILE A 167 13.11 -15.08 6.37
CA ILE A 167 12.42 -13.81 6.14
C ILE A 167 12.05 -13.68 4.67
N THR A 168 10.78 -13.40 4.41
CA THR A 168 10.25 -13.16 3.06
C THR A 168 9.59 -11.79 3.02
N TRP A 169 9.84 -11.05 1.93
CA TRP A 169 9.29 -9.72 1.73
C TRP A 169 8.06 -9.75 0.85
N PHE A 170 7.07 -8.95 1.24
CA PHE A 170 5.81 -8.80 0.56
C PHE A 170 5.46 -7.32 0.41
N TYR A 171 4.64 -6.99 -0.59
CA TYR A 171 3.82 -5.79 -0.50
C TYR A 171 2.35 -6.16 -0.42
N ARG A 172 1.59 -5.33 0.30
CA ARG A 172 0.13 -5.44 0.36
C ARG A 172 -0.46 -4.59 -0.77
N THR A 173 -1.35 -5.21 -1.53
CA THR A 173 -2.23 -4.48 -2.45
C THR A 173 -3.48 -4.02 -1.72
N ASN A 174 -4.23 -3.09 -2.31
CA ASN A 174 -5.51 -2.60 -1.77
C ASN A 174 -6.57 -3.69 -1.56
N ASN A 175 -6.36 -4.91 -2.09
CA ASN A 175 -7.23 -6.07 -1.92
C ASN A 175 -6.68 -7.08 -0.88
N ASP A 176 -5.78 -6.65 0.00
CA ASP A 176 -5.10 -7.46 1.03
C ASP A 176 -4.32 -8.68 0.50
N LYS A 177 -4.05 -8.73 -0.81
CA LYS A 177 -3.20 -9.75 -1.39
C LYS A 177 -1.73 -9.43 -1.10
N HIS A 178 -1.04 -10.42 -0.57
CA HIS A 178 0.40 -10.41 -0.34
C HIS A 178 1.09 -10.89 -1.62
N ILE A 179 1.89 -10.03 -2.23
CA ILE A 179 2.70 -10.38 -3.40
C ILE A 179 4.16 -10.46 -2.97
N VAL A 180 4.79 -11.60 -3.25
CA VAL A 180 6.20 -11.87 -2.90
C VAL A 180 7.09 -10.95 -3.74
N LEU A 181 7.89 -10.12 -3.08
CA LEU A 181 8.93 -9.30 -3.72
C LEU A 181 10.22 -10.09 -3.91
N GLY A 182 10.46 -11.06 -3.03
CA GLY A 182 11.57 -11.98 -3.09
C GLY A 182 11.65 -12.80 -1.80
N ASP A 183 12.21 -13.99 -1.92
CA ASP A 183 12.79 -14.69 -0.78
C ASP A 183 14.08 -13.93 -0.44
N GLY A 184 14.32 -13.59 0.83
CA GLY A 184 15.46 -12.77 1.25
C GLY A 184 16.83 -13.39 0.88
N ALA A 185 17.21 -13.35 -0.39
CA ALA A 185 18.43 -13.94 -0.91
C ALA A 185 19.67 -13.22 -0.38
N ASP A 186 19.50 -11.96 0.07
CA ASP A 186 20.53 -11.13 0.72
C ASP A 186 20.30 -11.06 2.24
N CYS A 187 20.21 -12.21 2.90
CA CYS A 187 20.23 -12.28 4.36
C CYS A 187 21.67 -12.52 4.85
N LEU A 188 22.20 -11.59 5.65
CA LEU A 188 23.46 -11.78 6.38
C LEU A 188 23.15 -12.09 7.85
N ASP A 189 23.60 -13.25 8.32
CA ASP A 189 23.34 -13.84 9.65
C ASP A 189 21.85 -14.00 10.00
N LYS A 190 21.17 -12.91 10.36
CA LYS A 190 19.75 -12.84 10.78
C LYS A 190 19.00 -11.65 10.20
N THR A 191 19.73 -10.74 9.55
CA THR A 191 19.20 -9.49 9.00
C THR A 191 19.09 -9.63 7.50
N CYS A 192 17.90 -9.38 6.98
CA CYS A 192 17.60 -9.43 5.55
C CYS A 192 17.26 -8.02 5.09
N GLU A 193 17.97 -7.56 4.07
CA GLU A 193 17.73 -6.25 3.48
C GLU A 193 16.89 -6.39 2.20
N MET A 194 16.07 -5.37 1.93
CA MET A 194 15.37 -5.24 0.67
C MET A 194 15.64 -3.86 0.09
N ASN A 195 16.09 -3.86 -1.17
CA ASN A 195 16.39 -2.66 -1.93
C ASN A 195 15.42 -2.55 -3.11
N TRP A 196 14.74 -1.40 -3.21
CA TRP A 196 13.90 -1.06 -4.34
C TRP A 196 14.42 0.23 -4.97
N ILE A 197 14.92 0.13 -6.21
CA ILE A 197 15.52 1.25 -6.94
C ILE A 197 14.41 2.10 -7.56
N ASN A 198 14.58 3.42 -7.53
CA ASN A 198 13.67 4.37 -8.18
C ASN A 198 12.20 4.20 -7.73
N PHE A 199 11.96 4.31 -6.43
CA PHE A 199 10.64 4.15 -5.83
C PHE A 199 9.78 5.39 -6.05
N THR A 200 8.56 5.22 -6.58
CA THR A 200 7.65 6.32 -6.94
C THR A 200 6.33 6.23 -6.20
N ARG A 201 5.53 7.30 -6.30
CA ARG A 201 4.19 7.36 -5.69
C ARG A 201 3.19 6.33 -6.26
N ASP A 202 3.51 5.74 -7.41
CA ASP A 202 2.70 4.71 -8.06
C ASP A 202 3.05 3.30 -7.54
N ASN A 203 4.12 3.16 -6.74
CA ASN A 203 4.49 1.91 -6.13
C ASN A 203 3.67 1.63 -4.84
N PRO A 204 3.57 0.36 -4.42
CA PRO A 204 2.87 -0.02 -3.20
C PRO A 204 3.54 0.56 -1.94
N THR A 205 2.80 1.35 -1.17
CA THR A 205 3.32 2.02 0.03
C THR A 205 3.32 1.15 1.29
N LEU A 206 2.65 0.00 1.27
CA LEU A 206 2.61 -0.95 2.39
C LEU A 206 3.46 -2.17 2.07
N ILE A 207 4.63 -2.23 2.69
CA ILE A 207 5.59 -3.32 2.54
C ILE A 207 5.64 -4.10 3.85
N GLU A 208 5.76 -5.43 3.79
CA GLU A 208 5.75 -6.29 4.97
C GLU A 208 6.87 -7.33 4.88
N CYS A 209 7.65 -7.49 5.94
CA CYS A 209 8.49 -8.67 6.10
C CYS A 209 7.80 -9.68 7.03
N ILE A 210 7.85 -10.96 6.65
CA ILE A 210 7.32 -12.07 7.44
C ILE A 210 8.48 -12.96 7.86
N ALA A 211 8.61 -13.22 9.16
CA ALA A 211 9.56 -14.16 9.71
C ALA A 211 8.85 -15.47 10.10
N ASP A 212 9.36 -16.59 9.61
CA ASP A 212 8.74 -17.91 9.76
C ASP A 212 9.82 -18.99 9.96
N ASN A 213 9.70 -19.78 11.04
CA ASN A 213 10.59 -20.92 11.33
C ASN A 213 9.95 -22.28 11.01
N LYS A 214 8.77 -22.32 10.39
CA LYS A 214 7.98 -23.52 10.02
C LYS A 214 7.56 -24.43 11.18
N LYS A 215 7.86 -24.04 12.42
CA LYS A 215 7.64 -24.86 13.62
C LYS A 215 6.73 -24.18 14.64
N SER A 216 6.52 -22.87 14.50
CA SER A 216 5.67 -22.06 15.37
C SER A 216 4.98 -20.95 14.57
N SER A 217 4.21 -20.12 15.24
CA SER A 217 3.53 -18.98 14.64
C SER A 217 4.51 -18.01 13.96
N ARG A 218 4.19 -17.61 12.74
CA ARG A 218 4.90 -16.54 12.02
C ARG A 218 4.60 -15.18 12.64
N ILE A 219 5.54 -14.26 12.51
CA ILE A 219 5.39 -12.84 12.87
C ILE A 219 5.62 -11.97 11.65
N SER A 220 5.07 -10.75 11.65
CA SER A 220 5.28 -9.80 10.55
C SER A 220 5.51 -8.38 11.04
N LYS A 221 6.27 -7.61 10.25
CA LYS A 221 6.55 -6.19 10.47
C LYS A 221 6.21 -5.43 9.20
N VAL A 222 5.38 -4.41 9.35
CA VAL A 222 4.85 -3.60 8.26
C VAL A 222 5.58 -2.26 8.21
N PHE A 223 5.91 -1.83 7.01
CA PHE A 223 6.51 -0.55 6.68
C PHE A 223 5.50 0.26 5.87
N ASN A 224 5.16 1.45 6.37
CA ASN A 224 4.33 2.42 5.68
C ASN A 224 5.24 3.48 5.05
N ILE A 225 5.34 3.45 3.73
CA ILE A 225 6.22 4.30 2.93
C ILE A 225 5.45 5.54 2.47
N ASP A 226 5.88 6.70 2.96
CA ASP A 226 5.36 8.01 2.58
C ASP A 226 6.27 8.63 1.50
N VAL A 227 5.77 8.72 0.26
CA VAL A 227 6.55 9.20 -0.88
C VAL A 227 6.36 10.70 -1.05
N LEU A 228 7.42 11.47 -0.84
CA LEU A 228 7.45 12.92 -0.98
C LEU A 228 7.82 13.33 -2.41
N TYR A 229 7.10 14.28 -2.98
CA TYR A 229 7.29 14.72 -4.36
C TYR A 229 6.91 16.19 -4.56
N PRO A 230 7.55 16.89 -5.52
CA PRO A 230 7.25 18.29 -5.79
C PRO A 230 5.84 18.47 -6.39
N PRO A 231 5.26 19.67 -6.27
CA PRO A 231 3.93 19.95 -6.80
C PRO A 231 3.87 19.80 -8.33
N THR A 232 2.73 19.30 -8.83
CA THR A 232 2.37 19.30 -10.25
C THR A 232 1.03 20.00 -10.43
N ILE A 233 0.99 21.03 -11.27
CA ILE A 233 -0.22 21.86 -11.47
C ILE A 233 -1.05 21.35 -12.66
N LYS A 234 -2.36 21.21 -12.43
CA LYS A 234 -3.40 21.09 -13.46
C LYS A 234 -4.33 22.31 -13.34
N THR A 235 -4.55 22.99 -14.46
CA THR A 235 -5.40 24.20 -14.50
C THR A 235 -6.67 23.95 -15.29
N ASN A 236 -7.78 24.52 -14.84
CA ASN A 236 -9.05 24.53 -15.55
C ASN A 236 -9.63 25.94 -15.51
N VAL A 237 -10.17 26.41 -16.63
CA VAL A 237 -10.76 27.74 -16.74
C VAL A 237 -12.22 27.59 -17.13
N ARG A 238 -13.10 28.24 -16.37
CA ARG A 238 -14.53 28.31 -16.66
C ARG A 238 -14.94 29.77 -16.72
N THR A 239 -15.88 30.09 -17.60
CA THR A 239 -16.37 31.45 -17.79
C THR A 239 -17.89 31.50 -17.83
N LEU A 240 -18.50 32.51 -17.22
CA LEU A 240 -19.91 32.83 -17.33
C LEU A 240 -20.06 34.19 -18.02
N ILE A 241 -20.69 34.20 -19.20
CA ILE A 241 -20.82 35.40 -20.02
C ILE A 241 -22.09 36.15 -19.61
N GLY A 242 -21.92 37.35 -19.06
CA GLY A 242 -22.99 38.30 -18.79
C GLY A 242 -23.16 39.35 -19.90
N SER A 243 -24.09 40.29 -19.70
CA SER A 243 -24.40 41.33 -20.69
C SER A 243 -23.34 42.43 -20.83
N LYS A 244 -22.53 42.65 -19.78
CA LYS A 244 -21.46 43.67 -19.75
C LYS A 244 -20.09 43.11 -19.36
N ASN A 245 -20.10 42.03 -18.58
CA ASN A 245 -18.90 41.43 -17.99
C ASN A 245 -18.91 39.91 -18.21
N ILE A 246 -17.73 39.31 -18.22
CA ILE A 246 -17.52 37.87 -18.13
C ILE A 246 -16.99 37.56 -16.73
N GLU A 247 -17.63 36.66 -16.02
CA GLU A 247 -17.10 36.10 -14.77
C GLU A 247 -16.20 34.92 -15.10
N VAL A 248 -14.97 34.96 -14.63
CA VAL A 248 -13.94 33.95 -14.89
C VAL A 248 -13.61 33.23 -13.61
N PHE A 249 -13.48 31.92 -13.69
CA PHE A 249 -13.04 31.03 -12.62
C PHE A 249 -11.84 30.25 -13.11
N ILE A 250 -10.69 30.44 -12.47
CA ILE A 250 -9.47 29.68 -12.72
C ILE A 250 -9.27 28.73 -11.55
N GLU A 251 -9.41 27.45 -11.81
CA GLU A 251 -9.06 26.39 -10.87
C GLU A 251 -7.61 25.97 -11.09
N CYS A 252 -6.83 25.94 -10.02
CA CYS A 252 -5.48 25.43 -9.98
C CYS A 252 -5.42 24.27 -8.99
N LEU A 253 -5.39 23.05 -9.51
CA LEU A 253 -5.20 21.82 -8.75
C LEU A 253 -3.72 21.49 -8.71
N SER A 254 -3.12 21.49 -7.52
CA SER A 254 -1.73 21.13 -7.31
C SER A 254 -1.61 19.76 -6.66
N ILE A 255 -1.13 18.76 -7.40
CA ILE A 255 -0.88 17.42 -6.85
C ILE A 255 0.51 17.41 -6.21
N ALA A 256 0.60 17.38 -4.87
CA ALA A 256 1.86 17.41 -4.12
C ALA A 256 1.83 16.56 -2.85
N ASN A 257 2.99 16.10 -2.38
CA ASN A 257 3.19 15.55 -1.03
C ASN A 257 4.56 15.99 -0.49
N PRO A 258 4.67 16.74 0.62
CA PRO A 258 3.60 17.19 1.50
C PRO A 258 2.59 18.14 0.83
N PRO A 259 1.42 18.39 1.47
CA PRO A 259 0.40 19.31 0.95
C PRO A 259 1.00 20.66 0.53
N PRO A 260 0.60 21.21 -0.63
CA PRO A 260 1.22 22.41 -1.17
C PRO A 260 0.55 23.71 -0.68
N SER A 261 1.27 24.83 -0.75
CA SER A 261 0.68 26.18 -0.68
C SER A 261 0.53 26.74 -2.08
N ILE A 262 -0.65 27.28 -2.41
CA ILE A 262 -0.97 27.85 -3.71
C ILE A 262 -1.08 29.36 -3.60
N ILE A 263 -0.39 30.09 -4.48
CA ILE A 263 -0.34 31.55 -4.53
C ILE A 263 -0.65 32.00 -5.97
N TRP A 264 -1.47 33.04 -6.11
CA TRP A 264 -1.85 33.60 -7.40
C TRP A 264 -1.07 34.88 -7.68
N PHE A 265 -0.63 35.06 -8.93
CA PHE A 265 -0.01 36.30 -9.38
C PHE A 265 -0.69 36.83 -10.65
N ASP A 266 -0.73 38.15 -10.78
CA ASP A 266 -1.18 38.84 -11.99
C ASP A 266 -0.08 38.92 -13.07
N ASP A 267 -0.40 39.56 -14.20
CA ASP A 267 0.55 39.74 -15.31
C ASP A 267 1.82 40.53 -14.90
N ASN A 268 1.71 41.38 -13.87
CA ASN A 268 2.80 42.17 -13.30
C ASN A 268 3.59 41.43 -12.22
N ARG A 269 3.30 40.14 -11.98
CA ARG A 269 3.89 39.32 -10.92
C ARG A 269 3.59 39.86 -9.51
N GLN A 270 2.50 40.59 -9.34
CA GLN A 270 2.00 40.98 -8.03
C GLN A 270 1.12 39.87 -7.46
N GLU A 271 1.34 39.55 -6.19
CA GLU A 271 0.51 38.56 -5.49
C GLU A 271 -0.93 39.05 -5.41
N ILE A 272 -1.85 38.21 -5.86
CA ILE A 272 -3.28 38.48 -5.83
C ILE A 272 -3.80 38.08 -4.46
N ALA A 273 -4.24 39.07 -3.69
CA ALA A 273 -4.95 38.88 -2.44
C ALA A 273 -6.47 38.80 -2.67
N ASP A 274 -7.17 38.08 -1.79
CA ASP A 274 -8.63 38.07 -1.75
C ASP A 274 -9.13 39.49 -1.39
N HIS A 275 -9.75 40.17 -2.35
CA HIS A 275 -10.19 41.56 -2.23
C HIS A 275 -11.32 41.86 -3.22
N ARG A 276 -11.86 43.08 -3.22
CA ARG A 276 -13.02 43.49 -4.04
C ARG A 276 -12.97 43.09 -5.54
N LEU A 277 -11.79 42.90 -6.13
CA LEU A 277 -11.61 42.54 -7.54
C LEU A 277 -11.42 41.04 -7.79
N TYR A 278 -10.98 40.28 -6.78
CA TYR A 278 -10.59 38.88 -6.88
C TYR A 278 -11.09 38.12 -5.66
N THR A 279 -11.75 36.99 -5.87
CA THR A 279 -12.12 36.07 -4.79
C THR A 279 -11.30 34.79 -4.92
N ILE A 280 -10.68 34.36 -3.83
CA ILE A 280 -9.85 33.15 -3.78
C ILE A 280 -10.48 32.15 -2.82
N LYS A 281 -10.70 30.92 -3.29
CA LYS A 281 -11.17 29.81 -2.45
C LYS A 281 -10.13 28.71 -2.45
N TYR A 282 -9.85 28.15 -1.27
CA TYR A 282 -8.93 27.03 -1.10
C TYR A 282 -9.70 25.78 -0.69
N GLU A 283 -9.47 24.66 -1.39
CA GLU A 283 -10.08 23.36 -1.11
C GLU A 283 -9.00 22.26 -1.23
N ASN A 284 -8.55 21.71 -0.09
CA ASN A 284 -7.49 20.70 -0.03
C ASN A 284 -6.20 21.12 -0.75
N GLN A 285 -5.95 20.56 -1.93
CA GLN A 285 -4.81 20.88 -2.80
C GLN A 285 -5.23 21.64 -4.07
N SER A 286 -6.39 22.27 -4.05
CA SER A 286 -6.95 23.10 -5.13
C SER A 286 -7.18 24.53 -4.64
N SER A 287 -6.99 25.49 -5.54
CA SER A 287 -7.39 26.88 -5.33
C SER A 287 -8.19 27.38 -6.53
N ILE A 288 -9.25 28.14 -6.29
CA ILE A 288 -10.07 28.76 -7.33
C ILE A 288 -9.96 30.28 -7.20
N LEU A 289 -9.47 30.93 -8.24
CA LEU A 289 -9.45 32.38 -8.41
C LEU A 289 -10.64 32.80 -9.28
N SER A 290 -11.49 33.70 -8.79
CA SER A 290 -12.61 34.24 -9.55
C SER A 290 -12.63 35.76 -9.62
N PHE A 291 -12.95 36.31 -10.80
CA PHE A 291 -12.98 37.76 -11.07
C PHE A 291 -13.86 38.10 -12.27
N LEU A 292 -14.13 39.39 -12.48
CA LEU A 292 -14.94 39.90 -13.59
C LEU A 292 -14.05 40.63 -14.62
N ILE A 293 -14.24 40.32 -15.91
CA ILE A 293 -13.61 41.03 -17.05
C ILE A 293 -14.67 41.85 -17.78
N SER A 294 -14.37 43.11 -18.11
CA SER A 294 -15.24 43.94 -18.95
C SER A 294 -15.11 43.57 -20.42
N LEU A 295 -16.24 43.41 -21.12
CA LEU A 295 -16.27 43.17 -22.58
C LEU A 295 -15.81 44.39 -23.41
N ALA A 296 -15.69 45.57 -22.79
CA ALA A 296 -15.30 46.81 -23.45
C ALA A 296 -13.77 46.99 -23.57
N GLU A 297 -13.00 46.29 -22.74
CA GLU A 297 -11.54 46.38 -22.71
C GLU A 297 -10.93 45.13 -23.34
N ASN A 298 -10.18 45.32 -24.43
CA ASN A 298 -9.49 44.24 -25.13
C ASN A 298 -8.21 43.83 -24.37
N SER A 299 -8.37 43.48 -23.10
CA SER A 299 -7.26 43.16 -22.21
C SER A 299 -6.87 41.69 -22.40
N LYS A 300 -5.66 41.48 -22.91
CA LYS A 300 -4.96 40.21 -22.73
C LYS A 300 -4.58 40.14 -21.26
N VAL A 301 -5.05 39.12 -20.53
CA VAL A 301 -4.77 38.99 -19.10
C VAL A 301 -4.17 37.61 -18.84
N ASN A 302 -2.92 37.62 -18.40
CA ASN A 302 -2.23 36.43 -17.92
C ASN A 302 -2.36 36.36 -16.40
N TYR A 303 -2.55 35.15 -15.91
CA TYR A 303 -2.50 34.83 -14.49
C TYR A 303 -1.51 33.70 -14.27
N TYR A 304 -0.85 33.72 -13.12
CA TYR A 304 0.08 32.67 -12.74
C TYR A 304 -0.41 32.01 -11.46
N CYS A 305 -0.54 30.68 -11.49
CA CYS A 305 -0.69 29.90 -10.28
C CYS A 305 0.67 29.33 -9.91
N GLN A 306 1.18 29.69 -8.73
CA GLN A 306 2.39 29.11 -8.16
C GLN A 306 2.01 28.14 -7.04
N SER A 307 2.61 26.96 -7.06
CA SER A 307 2.46 25.96 -6.02
C SER A 307 3.82 25.61 -5.43
N ASN A 308 3.90 25.57 -4.10
CA ASN A 308 5.10 25.21 -3.37
C ASN A 308 4.84 24.08 -2.37
N ASN A 309 5.82 23.22 -2.15
CA ASN A 309 5.90 22.37 -0.97
C ASN A 309 7.37 22.26 -0.52
N SER A 310 7.65 21.44 0.50
CA SER A 310 9.02 21.26 1.01
C SER A 310 9.99 20.61 0.01
N ILE A 311 9.49 20.02 -1.08
CA ILE A 311 10.28 19.33 -2.10
C ILE A 311 10.56 20.23 -3.32
N GLY A 312 9.66 21.15 -3.65
CA GLY A 312 9.87 22.05 -4.77
C GLY A 312 8.77 23.09 -4.99
N ILE A 313 8.99 23.90 -6.02
CA ILE A 313 8.10 24.99 -6.42
C ILE A 313 7.88 24.89 -7.93
N ILE A 314 6.63 25.08 -8.36
CA ILE A 314 6.26 25.12 -9.78
C ILE A 314 5.27 26.26 -10.01
N GLU A 315 5.29 26.85 -11.20
CA GLU A 315 4.36 27.88 -11.62
C GLU A 315 3.75 27.51 -12.97
N LYS A 316 2.46 27.81 -13.14
CA LYS A 316 1.74 27.64 -14.40
C LYS A 316 1.17 28.98 -14.86
N LEU A 317 1.47 29.36 -16.10
CA LEU A 317 0.83 30.46 -16.81
C LEU A 317 -0.55 30.03 -17.33
N ILE A 318 -1.55 30.88 -17.09
CA ILE A 318 -2.91 30.79 -17.61
C ILE A 318 -3.18 32.04 -18.42
N ASN A 319 -3.35 31.88 -19.73
CA ASN A 319 -3.74 32.97 -20.61
C ASN A 319 -5.25 32.95 -20.83
N ILE A 320 -5.95 33.97 -20.36
CA ILE A 320 -7.41 34.04 -20.48
C ILE A 320 -7.89 34.23 -21.92
N SER A 321 -7.06 34.82 -22.79
CA SER A 321 -7.45 34.98 -24.20
C SER A 321 -7.66 33.66 -24.92
N ASP A 322 -7.05 32.58 -24.42
CA ASP A 322 -7.20 31.24 -25.01
C ASP A 322 -8.59 30.65 -24.73
N PHE A 323 -9.29 31.17 -23.73
CA PHE A 323 -10.60 30.70 -23.27
C PHE A 323 -11.74 31.66 -23.60
N ILE A 324 -11.44 32.93 -23.90
CA ILE A 324 -12.43 33.94 -24.28
C ILE A 324 -12.28 34.25 -25.77
N GLN A 325 -13.28 33.87 -26.58
CA GLN A 325 -13.36 34.25 -27.98
C GLN A 325 -14.00 35.64 -28.10
N PHE A 326 -13.21 36.66 -28.41
CA PHE A 326 -13.71 37.97 -28.81
C PHE A 326 -13.90 37.97 -30.34
N GLU A 327 -15.15 37.88 -30.84
CA GLU A 327 -15.40 38.09 -32.28
C GLU A 327 -15.23 39.57 -32.64
N SER A 328 -14.21 39.90 -33.44
CA SER A 328 -14.09 41.23 -34.05
C SER A 328 -15.00 41.34 -35.28
N LYS A 329 -16.19 41.93 -35.15
CA LYS A 329 -17.04 42.22 -36.33
C LYS A 329 -16.61 43.52 -37.03
N SER A 330 -16.14 43.39 -38.27
CA SER A 330 -15.94 44.49 -39.23
C SER A 330 -17.02 44.44 -40.33
N THR A 331 -17.65 45.57 -40.62
CA THR A 331 -18.81 45.81 -41.50
C THR A 331 -18.55 47.14 -42.21
N THR A 332 -18.56 47.09 -43.53
CA THR A 332 -18.18 48.20 -44.41
C THR A 332 -19.45 48.95 -44.88
N ILE A 333 -19.66 50.22 -44.50
CA ILE A 333 -20.81 51.06 -44.92
C ILE A 333 -20.49 51.89 -46.19
N ARG A 334 -21.07 51.58 -47.35
CA ARG A 334 -20.94 52.41 -48.56
C ARG A 334 -21.96 53.55 -48.61
N LEU A 335 -21.50 54.79 -48.85
CA LEU A 335 -22.34 55.95 -49.16
C LEU A 335 -22.45 56.18 -50.68
N PRO A 336 -23.59 56.67 -51.21
CA PRO A 336 -23.80 56.89 -52.64
C PRO A 336 -23.26 58.25 -53.11
N THR A 337 -22.71 58.31 -54.32
CA THR A 337 -22.18 59.55 -54.93
C THR A 337 -23.13 60.08 -55.99
N VAL A 338 -23.42 61.38 -55.98
CA VAL A 338 -24.21 62.12 -57.00
C VAL A 338 -23.24 62.87 -57.92
N SER A 339 -23.44 62.80 -59.24
CA SER A 339 -22.63 63.54 -60.23
C SER A 339 -23.50 64.51 -61.05
N LEU A 340 -23.12 65.79 -61.10
CA LEU A 340 -23.64 66.80 -62.02
C LEU A 340 -22.77 66.88 -63.28
N SER A 341 -23.40 67.00 -64.46
CA SER A 341 -22.75 67.16 -65.76
C SER A 341 -22.79 68.60 -66.25
N ASN A 342 -21.68 69.13 -66.77
CA ASN A 342 -21.68 70.32 -67.64
C ASN A 342 -20.95 70.04 -68.96
N LYS A 343 -21.54 70.53 -70.06
CA LYS A 343 -21.11 70.41 -71.47
C LYS A 343 -20.18 71.55 -71.88
N SER A 344 -19.24 71.29 -72.80
CA SER A 344 -18.93 72.19 -73.92
C SER A 344 -18.09 71.49 -75.02
N LYS A 345 -18.07 72.08 -76.23
CA LYS A 345 -17.85 71.46 -77.56
C LYS A 345 -16.48 71.80 -78.21
N SER A 346 -16.09 70.93 -79.15
CA SER A 346 -15.26 71.13 -80.38
C SER A 346 -13.73 71.19 -80.19
N SER A 347 -12.83 70.71 -81.08
CA SER A 347 -12.91 70.25 -82.48
C SER A 347 -11.67 69.38 -82.85
N LYS A 348 -11.82 68.49 -83.87
CA LYS A 348 -10.88 67.85 -84.86
C LYS A 348 -9.38 67.67 -84.47
N SER A 349 -8.68 66.55 -84.70
CA SER A 349 -8.75 65.55 -85.79
C SER A 349 -7.96 64.26 -85.47
N ASN A 350 -8.42 63.16 -86.08
CA ASN A 350 -7.74 61.98 -86.62
C ASN A 350 -6.90 60.98 -85.78
N ARG A 351 -7.35 59.72 -85.99
CA ARG A 351 -6.64 58.42 -86.01
C ARG A 351 -6.48 57.60 -84.72
N THR A 352 -7.48 56.71 -84.61
CA THR A 352 -7.40 55.25 -84.41
C THR A 352 -7.16 54.63 -83.04
N ARG A 353 -8.21 53.88 -82.65
CA ARG A 353 -8.28 52.61 -81.90
C ARG A 353 -8.62 52.68 -80.40
N SER A 354 -9.93 52.50 -80.19
CA SER A 354 -10.65 51.95 -79.02
C SER A 354 -9.81 51.41 -77.86
N ARG A 355 -10.14 51.78 -76.62
CA ARG A 355 -11.11 51.07 -75.73
C ARG A 355 -11.12 51.75 -74.35
N THR A 356 -12.24 51.55 -73.67
CA THR A 356 -12.85 52.30 -72.57
C THR A 356 -12.16 52.23 -71.18
N THR A 357 -12.40 53.31 -70.42
CA THR A 357 -12.21 53.64 -68.98
C THR A 357 -12.40 52.49 -67.97
N THR A 358 -11.88 52.53 -66.73
CA THR A 358 -12.49 53.24 -65.58
C THR A 358 -11.56 53.33 -64.35
N THR A 359 -11.51 54.50 -63.73
CA THR A 359 -10.94 54.83 -62.40
C THR A 359 -11.84 54.30 -61.27
N THR A 360 -11.28 53.88 -60.13
CA THR A 360 -12.07 53.58 -58.92
C THR A 360 -11.45 54.18 -57.67
N THR A 361 -12.33 54.83 -56.90
CA THR A 361 -12.14 55.66 -55.70
C THR A 361 -11.98 54.84 -54.41
N THR A 362 -11.23 55.36 -53.44
CA THR A 362 -11.05 54.85 -52.07
C THR A 362 -12.22 55.17 -51.13
N VAL A 363 -12.65 54.23 -50.26
CA VAL A 363 -13.57 54.51 -49.13
C VAL A 363 -13.21 53.68 -47.87
N LEU A 364 -13.00 54.39 -46.75
CA LEU A 364 -12.90 53.91 -45.35
C LEU A 364 -14.30 53.79 -44.73
N THR A 365 -14.53 52.80 -43.86
CA THR A 365 -15.83 52.63 -43.18
C THR A 365 -15.70 52.00 -41.79
N THR A 366 -16.46 52.51 -40.82
CA THR A 366 -16.58 52.13 -39.40
C THR A 366 -17.83 51.27 -39.11
N THR A 367 -17.79 50.43 -38.06
CA THR A 367 -18.83 49.46 -37.65
C THR A 367 -19.62 49.75 -36.38
N ILE A 368 -20.90 49.33 -36.35
CA ILE A 368 -21.75 49.09 -35.15
C ILE A 368 -22.36 47.66 -35.26
N ALA A 369 -22.52 46.99 -34.11
CA ALA A 369 -22.77 45.55 -33.93
C ALA A 369 -24.25 45.10 -33.98
N SER A 370 -24.47 43.86 -34.43
CA SER A 370 -25.63 43.02 -34.07
C SER A 370 -25.22 41.56 -33.85
N LEU A 371 -25.83 40.90 -32.85
CA LEU A 371 -25.60 39.50 -32.47
C LEU A 371 -26.39 38.55 -33.38
N ASN A 372 -25.75 37.45 -33.78
CA ASN A 372 -26.43 36.25 -34.23
C ASN A 372 -25.75 35.05 -33.59
N ASN A 373 -26.55 34.19 -32.96
CA ASN A 373 -26.12 32.95 -32.33
C ASN A 373 -25.75 31.91 -33.39
N SER A 374 -24.60 31.26 -33.22
CA SER A 374 -24.35 29.94 -33.78
C SER A 374 -23.46 29.12 -32.85
N ILE A 375 -24.05 28.06 -32.29
CA ILE A 375 -23.37 27.00 -31.55
C ILE A 375 -22.60 26.18 -32.58
N SER A 376 -21.27 26.14 -32.50
CA SER A 376 -20.43 25.23 -33.28
C SER A 376 -19.83 24.15 -32.37
N CYS A 377 -20.28 22.91 -32.58
CA CYS A 377 -19.66 21.72 -31.99
C CYS A 377 -18.30 21.45 -32.65
N TYR A 378 -17.25 21.24 -31.85
CA TYR A 378 -16.01 20.63 -32.31
C TYR A 378 -16.01 19.12 -32.03
N PRO A 379 -15.54 18.26 -32.97
CA PRO A 379 -15.42 16.83 -32.74
C PRO A 379 -14.02 16.48 -32.23
N ASN A 380 -13.93 15.87 -31.05
CA ASN A 380 -12.96 14.82 -30.64
C ASN A 380 -12.75 14.82 -29.11
N ILE A 381 -13.44 13.92 -28.42
CA ILE A 381 -13.06 13.42 -27.09
C ILE A 381 -13.22 11.89 -27.14
N PRO A 382 -12.23 11.09 -26.70
CA PRO A 382 -12.33 9.64 -26.72
C PRO A 382 -13.27 9.12 -25.63
N PHE A 383 -13.93 8.01 -25.96
CA PHE A 383 -14.88 7.21 -25.18
C PHE A 383 -14.73 7.26 -23.65
N LEU A 384 -15.78 7.74 -22.98
CA LEU A 384 -16.13 7.31 -21.62
C LEU A 384 -17.36 6.40 -21.75
N PHE A 385 -17.21 5.11 -21.46
CA PHE A 385 -18.36 4.19 -21.38
C PHE A 385 -19.19 4.58 -20.15
N ILE A 386 -20.36 5.15 -20.37
CA ILE A 386 -21.38 5.32 -19.34
C ILE A 386 -22.40 4.20 -19.54
N PHE A 387 -22.53 3.31 -18.55
CA PHE A 387 -23.54 2.26 -18.54
C PHE A 387 -24.87 2.86 -18.07
N ILE A 388 -25.77 3.10 -19.03
CA ILE A 388 -27.13 3.56 -18.75
C ILE A 388 -28.00 2.33 -18.42
N ILE A 389 -28.55 2.29 -17.21
CA ILE A 389 -29.57 1.30 -16.84
C ILE A 389 -30.94 1.93 -17.08
N CYS A 390 -31.75 1.33 -17.96
CA CYS A 390 -33.11 1.77 -18.23
C CYS A 390 -34.13 0.77 -17.67
N ASN A 391 -35.13 1.27 -16.98
CA ASN A 391 -36.28 0.50 -16.51
C ASN A 391 -37.58 1.03 -17.14
N PHE A 392 -38.48 0.11 -17.49
CA PHE A 392 -39.82 0.42 -17.97
C PHE A 392 -40.80 0.46 -16.81
N LEU A 393 -41.46 1.60 -16.60
CA LEU A 393 -42.64 1.68 -15.74
C LEU A 393 -43.79 2.32 -16.51
N LYS A 394 -44.94 1.63 -16.57
CA LYS A 394 -46.19 2.09 -17.20
C LYS A 394 -45.98 2.68 -18.60
N ASN A 395 -45.42 1.88 -19.51
CA ASN A 395 -45.13 2.25 -20.90
C ASN A 395 -44.25 3.49 -21.10
N THR A 396 -43.53 3.92 -20.07
CA THR A 396 -42.59 5.04 -20.14
C THR A 396 -41.20 4.55 -19.72
N LEU A 397 -40.20 4.77 -20.58
CA LEU A 397 -38.82 4.37 -20.33
C LEU A 397 -38.13 5.44 -19.48
N TYR A 398 -37.60 5.05 -18.33
CA TYR A 398 -36.75 5.90 -17.51
C TYR A 398 -35.32 5.38 -17.56
N CYS A 399 -34.39 6.23 -18.00
CA CYS A 399 -32.98 5.92 -18.09
C CYS A 399 -32.21 6.91 -17.20
N THR A 400 -31.32 6.40 -16.35
CA THR A 400 -30.39 7.22 -15.57
C THR A 400 -28.97 6.93 -16.02
N VAL A 401 -28.21 8.02 -16.19
CA VAL A 401 -26.81 8.07 -16.62
C VAL A 401 -25.90 7.70 -15.46
#